data_AF-A0A1G0RA64-F1
#
_entry.id   AF-A0A1G0RA64-F1
#
_cell.length_a   1.000
_cell.length_b   1.000
_cell.length_c   1.000
_cell.angle_alpha   90.00
_cell.angle_beta   90.00
_cell.angle_gamma   90.00
#
_symmetry.space_group_name_H-M   'P 1'
#
loop_
_entity.id
_entity.type
_entity.pdbx_description
1 polymer ?
#
loop_
_entity_poly.entity_id
_entity_poly.type
_entity_poly.pdbx_seq_one_letter_code
_entity_poly.pdbx_strand_id
1 'polypeptide(L)' 'MTFKWNFAPGSELLLVWKNAIYNQNDDVNIGFWNNFTDMIDAPQINSLSLKILYYIDYLSL' A
#
# COMPACT_ATOMS: atom_id res chain seq x y z
N MET A 1 -2.85 -1.08 -3.56
CA MET A 1 -2.59 -0.39 -4.84
C MET A 1 -1.16 -0.65 -5.27
N THR A 2 -0.94 -0.86 -6.56
CA THR A 2 0.38 -1.12 -7.14
C THR A 2 0.56 -0.30 -8.39
N PHE A 3 1.69 0.40 -8.51
CA PHE A 3 2.11 1.13 -9.69
C PHE A 3 3.45 0.57 -10.16
N LYS A 4 3.51 0.15 -11.43
CA LYS A 4 4.72 -0.37 -12.06
C LYS A 4 5.04 0.48 -13.28
N TRP A 5 6.27 0.99 -13.34
CA TRP A 5 6.78 1.75 -14.47
C TRP A 5 8.09 1.13 -14.97
N ASN A 6 8.07 0.65 -16.22
CA ASN A 6 9.26 0.18 -16.91
C ASN A 6 9.86 1.36 -17.68
N PHE A 7 10.94 1.93 -17.16
CA PHE A 7 11.52 3.18 -17.69
C PHE A 7 12.67 2.93 -18.68
N ALA A 8 13.24 1.73 -18.69
CA ALA A 8 14.22 1.28 -19.68
C ALA A 8 14.10 -0.24 -19.86
N PRO A 9 14.67 -0.82 -20.93
CA PRO A 9 14.68 -2.27 -21.13
C PRO A 9 15.27 -2.98 -19.89
N GLY A 10 14.49 -3.89 -19.30
CA GLY A 10 14.83 -4.58 -18.05
C GLY A 10 14.74 -3.73 -16.77
N SER A 11 14.73 -2.40 -16.86
CA SER A 11 14.72 -1.53 -15.68
C SER A 11 13.30 -1.14 -15.26
N GLU A 12 13.01 -1.28 -13.97
CA GLU A 12 11.67 -1.17 -13.41
C GLU A 12 11.63 -0.34 -12.13
N LEU A 13 10.59 0.46 -11.99
CA LEU A 13 10.19 1.09 -10.73
C LEU A 13 8.85 0.48 -10.30
N LEU A 14 8.78 0.02 -9.06
CA LEU A 14 7.58 -0.57 -8.46
C LEU A 14 7.25 0.17 -7.17
N LEU A 15 6.07 0.78 -7.13
CA LEU A 15 5.50 1.41 -5.94
C LEU A 15 4.28 0.59 -5.49
N VAL A 16 4.27 0.17 -4.23
CA VAL A 16 3.17 -0.58 -3.63
C VAL A 16 2.69 0.15 -2.40
N TRP A 17 1.39 0.41 -2.34
CA TRP A 17 0.72 0.92 -1.16
C TRP A 17 -0.32 -0.10 -0.68
N LYS A 18 -0.19 -0.50 0.58
CA LYS A 18 -1.15 -1.35 1.29
C LYS A 18 -1.72 -0.59 2.48
N ASN A 19 -3.03 -0.70 2.67
CA ASN A 19 -3.72 -0.22 3.85
C ASN A 19 -4.43 -1.43 4.47
N ALA A 20 -4.30 -1.61 5.78
CA ALA A 20 -4.98 -2.63 6.54
C ALA A 20 -5.63 -1.98 7.76
N ILE A 21 -6.96 -2.03 7.81
CA ILE A 21 -7.76 -1.56 8.94
C ILE A 21 -8.12 -2.78 9.76
N TYR A 22 -7.79 -2.79 11.04
CA TYR A 22 -8.17 -3.86 11.96
C TYR A 22 -9.11 -3.29 13.01
N ASN A 23 -10.34 -3.80 13.03
CA ASN A 23 -11.35 -3.46 14.02
C ASN A 23 -11.94 -4.78 14.55
N GLN A 24 -11.83 -5.00 15.85
CA GLN A 24 -12.43 -6.13 16.55
C GLN A 24 -13.42 -5.56 17.57
N ASN A 25 -14.71 -5.75 17.30
CA ASN A 25 -15.80 -5.28 18.16
C ASN A 25 -16.83 -6.41 18.30
N ASP A 26 -17.15 -6.79 19.53
CA ASP A 26 -18.05 -7.93 19.84
C ASP A 26 -19.53 -7.50 19.97
N ASP A 27 -19.80 -6.20 19.91
CA ASP A 27 -21.15 -5.64 19.96
C ASP A 27 -21.77 -5.52 18.55
N VAL A 28 -22.90 -6.20 18.34
CA VAL A 28 -23.62 -6.20 17.05
C VAL A 28 -24.66 -5.06 16.98
N ASN A 29 -24.95 -4.40 18.11
CA ASN A 29 -25.99 -3.37 18.26
C ASN A 29 -25.42 -1.94 18.24
N ILE A 30 -24.41 -1.70 17.40
CA ILE A 30 -23.81 -0.37 17.23
C ILE A 30 -24.51 0.33 16.06
N GLY A 31 -25.05 1.52 16.30
CA GLY A 31 -25.70 2.31 15.24
C GLY A 31 -24.73 2.66 14.10
N PHE A 32 -25.24 2.79 12.87
CA PHE A 32 -24.45 3.07 11.66
C PHE A 32 -23.46 4.23 11.82
N TRP A 33 -23.90 5.34 12.44
CA TRP A 33 -23.05 6.52 12.67
C TRP A 33 -21.89 6.24 13.61
N ASN A 34 -22.13 5.49 14.69
CA ASN A 34 -21.08 5.12 15.63
C ASN A 34 -20.08 4.16 14.99
N ASN A 35 -20.56 3.17 14.22
CA ASN A 35 -19.68 2.25 13.50
C ASN A 35 -18.81 2.95 12.46
N PHE A 36 -19.35 3.97 11.78
CA PHE A 36 -18.59 4.78 10.83
C PHE A 36 -17.50 5.60 11.51
N THR A 37 -17.81 6.24 12.64
CA THR A 37 -16.80 6.95 13.45
C THR A 37 -15.73 5.99 13.96
N ASP A 38 -16.13 4.83 14.50
CA ASP A 38 -15.21 3.80 14.97
C ASP A 38 -14.33 3.24 13.84
N MET A 39 -14.86 3.10 12.63
CA MET A 39 -14.09 2.64 11.47
C MET A 39 -13.05 3.68 11.03
N ILE A 40 -13.34 4.97 11.15
CA ILE A 40 -12.39 6.05 10.86
C ILE A 40 -11.30 6.09 11.93
N ASP A 41 -11.67 5.96 13.20
CA ASP A 41 -10.77 6.06 14.35
C ASP A 41 -9.99 4.76 14.63
N ALA A 42 -10.40 3.64 14.01
CA ALA A 42 -9.72 2.36 14.14
C ALA A 42 -8.25 2.45 13.70
N PRO A 43 -7.33 1.74 14.37
CA PRO A 43 -5.92 1.74 14.00
C PRO A 43 -5.73 1.23 12.56
N GLN A 44 -5.20 2.11 11.71
CA GLN A 44 -4.95 1.84 10.30
C GLN A 44 -3.45 1.61 10.07
N ILE A 45 -3.09 0.41 9.60
CA ILE A 45 -1.72 0.10 9.20
C ILE A 45 -1.55 0.46 7.72
N ASN A 46 -0.82 1.55 7.48
CA ASN A 46 -0.43 1.96 6.13
C ASN A 46 1.01 1.52 5.85
N SER A 47 1.21 0.76 4.78
CA SER A 47 2.52 0.29 4.33
C SER A 47 2.78 0.80 2.92
N LEU A 48 3.83 1.61 2.78
CA LEU A 48 4.35 2.10 1.51
C LEU A 48 5.67 1.38 1.20
N SER A 49 5.80 0.82 0.00
CA SER A 49 6.99 0.09 -0.43
C SER A 49 7.42 0.56 -1.82
N LEU A 50 8.72 0.83 -1.97
CA LEU A 50 9.34 1.23 -3.23
C LEU A 50 10.45 0.24 -3.58
N LYS A 51 10.46 -0.23 -4.83
CA LYS A 51 11.54 -1.05 -5.41
C LYS A 51 12.00 -0.43 -6.72
N ILE A 52 13.31 -0.30 -6.88
CA ILE A 52 13.96 0.17 -8.11
C ILE A 52 14.91 -0.94 -8.59
N LEU A 53 14.78 -1.31 -9.86
CA LEU A 53 15.67 -2.25 -10.55
C LEU A 53 16.26 -1.52 -11.77
N TYR A 54 17.59 -1.43 -11.82
CA TYR A 54 18.28 -0.75 -12.92
C TYR A 54 19.40 -1.63 -13.45
N TYR A 55 19.42 -1.84 -14.76
CA TYR A 55 20.46 -2.59 -15.46
C TYR A 55 21.51 -1.62 -16.00
N ILE A 56 22.74 -1.75 -15.51
CA ILE A 56 23.89 -0.99 -15.99
C ILE A 56 24.60 -1.85 -17.02
N ASP A 57 24.70 -1.37 -18.26
CA ASP A 57 25.58 -1.97 -19.25
C ASP A 57 27.00 -1.40 -19.06
N TYR A 58 27.92 -2.26 -18.64
CA TYR A 58 29.34 -1.91 -18.47
C TYR A 58 30.11 -2.00 -19.79
N LEU A 59 29.61 -2.73 -20.79
CA LEU A 59 30.32 -3.02 -22.04
C LEU A 59 30.18 -1.89 -23.08
N SER A 60 29.36 -0.89 -22.81
CA SER A 60 29.16 0.29 -23.65
C SER A 60 29.93 1.53 -23.18
N LEU A 61 30.85 1.40 -22.22
CA LEU A 61 31.67 2.50 -21.71
C LEU A 61 33.07 2.54 -22.34
#